data_AF-A0A2G2YSK1-F1
#
_entry.id   AF-A0A2G2YSK1-F1
#
_cell.length_a   1.000
_cell.length_b   1.000
_cell.length_c   1.000
_cell.angle_alpha   90.00
_cell.angle_beta   90.00
_cell.angle_gamma   90.00
#
_symmetry.space_group_name_H-M   'P 1'
#
loop_
_entity.id
_entity.type
_entity.pdbx_description
1 polymer ?
#
loop_
_entity_poly.entity_id
_entity_poly.type
_entity_poly.pdbx_seq_one_letter_code
_entity_poly.pdbx_strand_id
1 'polypeptide(L)'
;MFDEMSLVRGNDRGDCTKSFGDIDFDCFSEKDNDNDIEGSSTGNGVQVNESSQVKASHKIKYSFEVQDVIGDISIKFGEVATEIGKMVDSHLDVTKLYEEVMAMEGEFSGDTFDYLVQRDTLAKAFRVKNLKFRKMWLRRFKQQQ
;
A
#
# COMPACT_ATOMS: atom_id res chain seq x y z
N MET A 1 19.46 -14.11 63.53
CA MET A 1 18.24 -13.46 64.03
C MET A 1 17.79 -12.51 62.94
N PHE A 2 16.77 -12.89 62.17
CA PHE A 2 16.13 -12.02 61.20
C PHE A 2 14.65 -12.08 61.46
N ASP A 3 14.06 -10.88 61.53
CA ASP A 3 12.65 -10.65 61.81
C ASP A 3 11.76 -11.27 60.72
N GLU A 4 10.66 -11.82 61.21
CA GLU A 4 9.55 -12.39 60.45
C GLU A 4 8.71 -11.26 59.83
N MET A 5 8.68 -11.16 58.50
CA MET A 5 7.77 -10.24 57.80
C MET A 5 6.45 -10.94 57.47
N SER A 6 5.38 -10.57 58.18
CA SER A 6 4.00 -11.01 57.91
C SER A 6 3.42 -10.32 56.68
N LEU A 7 3.01 -11.09 55.67
CA LEU A 7 2.42 -10.62 54.42
C LEU A 7 0.88 -10.65 54.51
N VAL A 8 0.24 -9.49 54.59
CA VAL A 8 -1.23 -9.34 54.51
C VAL A 8 -1.69 -9.67 53.09
N ARG A 9 -2.47 -10.76 52.95
CA ARG A 9 -3.10 -11.16 51.68
C ARG A 9 -4.37 -10.33 51.46
N GLY A 10 -4.30 -9.30 50.63
CA GLY A 10 -5.47 -8.70 49.98
C GLY A 10 -5.99 -9.65 48.91
N ASN A 11 -7.29 -9.96 48.96
CA ASN A 11 -7.94 -10.91 48.06
C ASN A 11 -8.69 -10.17 46.94
N ASP A 12 -7.99 -9.86 45.84
CA ASP A 12 -8.64 -9.35 44.62
C ASP A 12 -8.72 -10.49 43.60
N ARG A 13 -9.83 -11.22 43.67
CA ARG A 13 -10.20 -12.28 42.73
C ARG A 13 -10.73 -11.65 41.44
N GLY A 14 -9.83 -11.32 40.52
CA GLY A 14 -10.15 -10.98 39.13
C GLY A 14 -9.98 -12.20 38.23
N ASP A 15 -11.06 -12.95 38.01
CA ASP A 15 -11.11 -14.00 36.98
C ASP A 15 -11.19 -13.34 35.60
N CYS A 16 -10.08 -13.30 34.86
CA CYS A 16 -10.06 -12.94 33.44
C CYS A 16 -9.73 -14.17 32.58
N THR A 17 -10.70 -15.08 32.48
CA THR A 17 -10.69 -16.14 31.46
C THR A 17 -11.00 -15.53 30.10
N LYS A 18 -9.97 -15.21 29.31
CA LYS A 18 -10.13 -14.91 27.89
C LYS A 18 -10.34 -16.22 27.13
N SER A 19 -11.57 -16.58 26.79
CA SER A 19 -11.84 -17.53 25.71
C SER A 19 -11.99 -16.76 24.40
N PHE A 20 -11.16 -17.06 23.41
CA PHE A 20 -11.45 -16.70 22.03
C PHE A 20 -12.57 -17.64 21.57
N GLY A 21 -13.74 -17.11 21.25
CA GLY A 21 -14.81 -17.89 20.63
C GLY A 21 -14.40 -18.27 19.21
N ASP A 22 -14.72 -19.49 18.80
CA ASP A 22 -14.59 -19.97 17.43
C ASP A 22 -15.30 -18.99 16.47
N ILE A 23 -14.59 -18.57 15.43
CA ILE A 23 -15.18 -17.83 14.31
C ILE A 23 -15.76 -18.90 13.40
N ASP A 24 -17.06 -19.14 13.51
CA ASP A 24 -17.79 -19.97 12.57
C ASP A 24 -17.85 -19.23 11.23
N PHE A 25 -17.09 -19.71 10.25
CA PHE A 25 -17.07 -19.18 8.90
C PHE A 25 -18.13 -19.95 8.11
N ASP A 26 -19.40 -19.54 8.26
CA ASP A 26 -20.48 -20.04 7.41
C ASP A 26 -20.12 -19.72 5.95
N CYS A 27 -19.69 -20.77 5.24
CA CYS A 27 -19.29 -20.72 3.86
C CYS A 27 -20.49 -20.26 3.03
N PHE A 28 -20.40 -19.06 2.44
CA PHE A 28 -21.35 -18.59 1.45
C PHE A 28 -21.31 -19.54 0.25
N SER A 29 -22.17 -20.55 0.22
CA SER A 29 -22.43 -21.32 -0.99
C SER A 29 -23.52 -20.63 -1.78
N GLU A 30 -23.14 -20.04 -2.91
CA GLU A 30 -24.06 -19.48 -3.88
C GLU A 30 -24.66 -20.59 -4.76
N LYS A 31 -26.00 -20.64 -4.77
CA LYS A 31 -26.94 -21.18 -5.77
C LYS A 31 -26.85 -22.67 -6.17
N ASP A 32 -28.03 -23.31 -6.08
CA ASP A 32 -28.62 -23.89 -7.28
C ASP A 32 -30.14 -23.68 -7.26
N ASN A 33 -30.66 -23.20 -8.39
CA ASN A 33 -32.08 -23.18 -8.69
C ASN A 33 -32.42 -24.55 -9.29
N ASP A 34 -33.41 -25.26 -8.75
CA ASP A 34 -34.21 -26.12 -9.61
C ASP A 34 -35.64 -26.25 -9.09
N ASN A 35 -36.56 -26.33 -10.05
CA ASN A 35 -38.00 -26.28 -9.86
C ASN A 35 -38.59 -27.66 -9.53
N ASP A 36 -39.84 -27.62 -9.05
CA ASP A 36 -40.89 -28.63 -9.16
C ASP A 36 -41.05 -29.71 -8.06
N ILE A 37 -42.35 -29.93 -7.79
CA ILE A 37 -43.05 -31.11 -7.24
C ILE A 37 -43.40 -31.08 -5.74
N GLU A 38 -44.64 -30.58 -5.51
CA GLU A 38 -45.74 -31.22 -4.78
C GLU A 38 -45.40 -32.26 -3.70
N GLY A 39 -45.80 -31.96 -2.46
CA GLY A 39 -45.81 -32.93 -1.36
C GLY A 39 -46.37 -32.34 -0.07
N SER A 40 -47.69 -32.41 0.11
CA SER A 40 -48.37 -32.12 1.37
C SER A 40 -47.90 -33.07 2.48
N SER A 41 -47.62 -32.56 3.69
CA SER A 41 -47.94 -33.31 4.90
C SER A 41 -48.08 -32.42 6.13
N THR A 42 -49.31 -32.42 6.64
CA THR A 42 -49.80 -31.81 7.87
C THR A 42 -49.10 -32.39 9.10
N GLY A 43 -48.67 -31.53 10.01
CA GLY A 43 -48.19 -31.91 11.34
C GLY A 43 -48.46 -30.80 12.35
N ASN A 44 -49.66 -30.80 12.92
CA ASN A 44 -50.07 -29.87 13.97
C ASN A 44 -49.27 -30.15 15.25
N GLY A 45 -48.85 -29.10 15.97
CA GLY A 45 -48.41 -29.31 17.35
C GLY A 45 -47.82 -28.09 18.04
N VAL A 46 -48.67 -27.45 18.84
CA VAL A 46 -48.34 -26.75 20.10
C VAL A 46 -47.95 -25.26 19.98
N GLN A 47 -48.94 -24.42 20.32
CA GLN A 47 -48.76 -23.05 20.80
C GLN A 47 -47.93 -23.05 22.09
N VAL A 48 -46.90 -22.21 22.16
CA VAL A 48 -46.46 -21.56 23.41
C VAL A 48 -46.26 -20.07 23.13
N ASN A 49 -46.86 -19.30 24.03
CA ASN A 49 -47.05 -17.86 23.98
C ASN A 49 -45.77 -17.08 24.34
N GLU A 50 -45.63 -15.90 23.73
CA GLU A 50 -44.91 -14.69 24.15
C GLU A 50 -43.63 -14.80 25.01
N SER A 51 -42.52 -14.31 24.44
CA SER A 51 -41.76 -13.25 25.08
C SER A 51 -40.92 -12.51 24.04
N SER A 52 -41.25 -11.24 23.83
CA SER A 52 -40.51 -10.29 23.04
C SER A 52 -39.15 -10.02 23.68
N GLN A 53 -38.10 -10.66 23.17
CA GLN A 53 -36.75 -10.13 23.34
C GLN A 53 -36.27 -9.59 22.00
N VAL A 54 -36.64 -8.33 21.76
CA VAL A 54 -35.92 -7.47 20.81
C VAL A 54 -34.47 -7.44 21.30
N LYS A 55 -33.65 -8.35 20.77
CA LYS A 55 -32.20 -8.19 20.83
C LYS A 55 -31.94 -6.95 19.99
N ALA A 56 -31.80 -5.82 20.67
CA ALA A 56 -31.26 -4.62 20.07
C ALA A 56 -29.83 -4.97 19.64
N SER A 57 -29.71 -5.46 18.41
CA SER A 57 -28.45 -5.55 17.69
C SER A 57 -27.89 -4.14 17.70
N HIS A 58 -27.00 -3.85 18.64
CA HIS A 58 -26.21 -2.64 18.62
C HIS A 58 -25.32 -2.78 17.40
N LYS A 59 -25.85 -2.41 16.23
CA LYS A 59 -25.06 -2.10 15.06
C LYS A 59 -24.19 -0.94 15.51
N ILE A 60 -22.97 -1.25 15.96
CA ILE A 60 -21.92 -0.25 16.11
C ILE A 60 -21.86 0.42 14.74
N LYS A 61 -22.36 1.66 14.68
CA LYS A 61 -22.30 2.51 13.48
C LYS A 61 -20.83 2.90 13.30
N TYR A 62 -20.03 1.96 12.86
CA TYR A 62 -18.67 2.18 12.40
C TYR A 62 -18.74 2.63 10.94
N SER A 63 -19.43 3.73 10.67
CA SER A 63 -19.75 4.07 9.28
C SER A 63 -20.04 5.56 9.14
N PHE A 64 -18.98 6.37 9.26
CA PHE A 64 -18.83 7.59 8.46
C PHE A 64 -17.39 8.12 8.59
N GLU A 65 -16.93 8.34 9.83
CA GLU A 65 -15.68 9.05 10.11
C GLU A 65 -14.41 8.22 9.83
N VAL A 66 -14.45 6.90 10.04
CA VAL A 66 -13.30 6.03 9.73
C VAL A 66 -13.17 5.73 8.24
N GLN A 67 -14.28 5.75 7.48
CA GLN A 67 -14.20 5.64 6.02
C GLN A 67 -13.61 6.91 5.39
N ASP A 68 -13.91 8.07 5.96
CA ASP A 68 -13.32 9.35 5.56
C ASP A 68 -11.79 9.34 5.75
N VAL A 69 -11.32 8.91 6.93
CA VAL A 69 -9.89 8.76 7.22
C VAL A 69 -9.20 7.77 6.27
N ILE A 70 -9.82 6.63 5.96
CA ILE A 70 -9.26 5.66 5.01
C ILE A 70 -9.21 6.25 3.59
N GLY A 71 -10.24 7.00 3.19
CA GLY A 71 -10.27 7.73 1.92
C GLY A 71 -9.15 8.76 1.82
N ASP A 72 -8.97 9.59 2.84
CA ASP A 72 -7.92 10.59 2.93
C ASP A 72 -6.52 9.96 2.85
N ILE A 73 -6.29 8.87 3.58
CA ILE A 73 -5.05 8.10 3.52
C ILE A 73 -4.82 7.57 2.10
N SER A 74 -5.85 7.02 1.47
CA SER A 74 -5.76 6.51 0.10
C SER A 74 -5.42 7.62 -0.90
N ILE A 75 -6.00 8.80 -0.77
CA ILE A 75 -5.71 9.97 -1.61
C ILE A 75 -4.24 10.40 -1.42
N LYS A 76 -3.80 10.56 -0.17
CA LYS A 76 -2.41 10.94 0.15
C LYS A 76 -1.40 9.93 -0.37
N PHE A 77 -1.70 8.63 -0.27
CA PHE A 77 -0.84 7.59 -0.82
C PHE A 77 -0.80 7.62 -2.36
N GLY A 78 -1.94 7.92 -3.01
CA GLY A 78 -2.00 8.15 -4.45
C GLY A 78 -1.16 9.35 -4.90
N GLU A 79 -1.18 10.46 -4.14
CA GLU A 79 -0.32 11.63 -4.40
C GLU A 79 1.18 11.27 -4.31
N VAL A 80 1.58 10.54 -3.26
CA VAL A 80 2.96 10.07 -3.09
C VAL A 80 3.37 9.12 -4.22
N ALA A 81 2.53 8.16 -4.58
CA ALA A 81 2.80 7.23 -5.69
C ALA A 81 2.97 7.98 -7.02
N THR A 82 2.13 9.00 -7.26
CA THR A 82 2.23 9.84 -8.46
C THR A 82 3.55 10.62 -8.49
N GLU A 83 3.98 11.20 -7.36
CA GLU A 83 5.23 11.95 -7.30
C GLU A 83 6.47 11.05 -7.47
N ILE A 84 6.43 9.83 -6.91
CA ILE A 84 7.46 8.80 -7.16
C ILE A 84 7.49 8.43 -8.66
N GLY A 85 6.33 8.24 -9.28
CA GLY A 85 6.22 7.98 -10.72
C GLY A 85 6.91 9.05 -11.55
N LYS A 86 6.64 10.33 -11.26
CA LYS A 86 7.31 11.46 -11.94
C LYS A 86 8.82 11.48 -11.71
N MET A 87 9.30 11.15 -10.50
CA MET A 87 10.74 11.06 -10.24
C MET A 87 11.40 9.97 -11.10
N VAL A 88 10.75 8.81 -11.23
CA VAL A 88 11.25 7.70 -12.07
C VAL A 88 11.20 8.08 -13.55
N ASP A 89 10.11 8.69 -14.03
CA ASP A 89 9.99 9.15 -15.42
C ASP A 89 10.96 10.28 -15.76
N SER A 90 11.38 11.05 -14.74
CA SER A 90 12.42 12.05 -14.91
C SER A 90 13.80 11.43 -15.12
N HIS A 91 14.00 10.13 -14.93
CA HIS A 91 15.31 9.50 -15.07
C HIS A 91 15.93 9.75 -16.46
N LEU A 92 17.24 9.94 -16.50
CA LEU A 92 17.97 10.06 -17.75
C LEU A 92 17.81 8.80 -18.60
N ASP A 93 17.29 8.98 -19.80
CA ASP A 93 17.34 7.97 -20.85
C ASP A 93 18.79 7.83 -21.34
N VAL A 94 19.49 6.85 -20.77
CA VAL A 94 20.91 6.56 -21.01
C VAL A 94 21.13 6.10 -22.45
N THR A 95 20.20 5.34 -23.02
CA THR A 95 20.26 4.87 -24.41
C THR A 95 20.23 6.05 -25.38
N LYS A 96 19.28 6.97 -25.17
CA LYS A 96 19.17 8.16 -26.03
C LYS A 96 20.31 9.14 -25.81
N LEU A 97 20.84 9.24 -24.58
CA LEU A 97 22.08 9.99 -24.33
C LEU A 97 23.23 9.38 -25.14
N TYR A 98 23.39 8.06 -25.12
CA TYR A 98 24.45 7.36 -25.86
C TYR A 98 24.36 7.65 -27.36
N GLU A 99 23.20 7.45 -27.97
CA GLU A 99 23.00 7.75 -29.40
C GLU A 99 23.34 9.20 -29.75
N GLU A 100 22.84 10.14 -28.96
CA GLU A 100 23.03 11.57 -29.19
C GLU A 100 24.50 11.98 -29.08
N VAL A 101 25.19 11.37 -28.13
CA VAL A 101 26.61 11.58 -27.88
C VAL A 101 27.48 10.93 -28.97
N MET A 102 27.15 9.72 -29.40
CA MET A 102 27.83 9.01 -30.49
C MET A 102 27.58 9.67 -31.85
N ALA A 103 26.43 10.30 -32.05
CA ALA A 103 26.11 11.05 -33.27
C ALA A 103 26.93 12.35 -33.42
N MET A 104 27.58 12.82 -32.34
CA MET A 104 28.48 13.97 -32.43
C MET A 104 29.83 13.55 -32.97
N GLU A 105 30.09 13.89 -34.24
CA GLU A 105 31.42 13.73 -34.83
C GLU A 105 32.52 14.37 -33.97
N GLY A 106 33.51 13.55 -33.63
CA GLY A 106 34.65 13.87 -32.79
C GLY A 106 35.04 12.63 -31.99
N GLU A 107 36.32 12.49 -31.65
CA GLU A 107 36.82 11.44 -30.76
C GLU A 107 36.11 11.53 -29.39
N PHE A 108 34.96 10.91 -29.29
CA PHE A 108 34.24 10.78 -28.06
C PHE A 108 34.91 9.67 -27.25
N SER A 109 35.39 9.99 -26.04
CA SER A 109 35.92 8.96 -25.12
C SER A 109 34.77 8.37 -24.32
N GLY A 110 34.80 7.04 -24.09
CA GLY A 110 33.89 6.37 -23.16
C GLY A 110 33.81 7.08 -21.80
N ASP A 111 34.94 7.63 -21.34
CA ASP A 111 35.02 8.42 -20.11
C ASP A 111 34.06 9.61 -20.05
N THR A 112 33.80 10.25 -21.19
CA THR A 112 32.85 11.37 -21.26
C THR A 112 31.42 10.88 -21.10
N PHE A 113 31.09 9.70 -21.65
CA PHE A 113 29.78 9.06 -21.49
C PHE A 113 29.57 8.74 -20.02
N ASP A 114 30.54 8.03 -19.45
CA ASP A 114 30.48 7.54 -18.08
C ASP A 114 30.36 8.72 -17.09
N TYR A 115 31.08 9.82 -17.35
CA TYR A 115 30.95 11.05 -16.57
C TYR A 115 29.56 11.69 -16.65
N LEU A 116 28.95 11.73 -17.85
CA LEU A 116 27.59 12.26 -18.02
C LEU A 116 26.55 11.36 -17.36
N VAL A 117 26.68 10.04 -17.49
CA VAL A 117 25.76 9.06 -16.86
C VAL A 117 25.82 9.14 -15.34
N GLN A 118 27.02 9.30 -14.75
CA GLN A 118 27.18 9.52 -13.31
C GLN A 118 26.53 10.83 -12.82
N ARG A 119 26.35 11.81 -13.71
CA ARG A 119 25.80 13.13 -13.38
C ARG A 119 24.53 13.41 -14.18
N ASP A 120 23.44 12.76 -13.77
CA ASP A 120 22.10 12.84 -14.37
C ASP A 120 21.67 14.27 -14.77
N THR A 121 21.80 15.25 -13.86
CA THR A 121 21.44 16.65 -14.16
C THR A 121 22.32 17.26 -15.26
N LEU A 122 23.61 16.91 -15.29
CA LEU A 122 24.54 17.41 -16.30
C LEU A 122 24.26 16.78 -17.67
N ALA A 123 23.96 15.48 -17.71
CA ALA A 123 23.50 14.79 -18.91
C ALA A 123 22.23 15.41 -19.46
N LYS A 124 21.21 15.64 -18.62
CA LYS A 124 19.97 16.32 -19.03
C LYS A 124 20.25 17.71 -19.60
N ALA A 125 21.05 18.53 -18.90
CA ALA A 125 21.41 19.86 -19.36
C ALA A 125 22.22 19.84 -20.67
N PHE A 126 23.09 18.84 -20.85
CA PHE A 126 23.85 18.63 -22.07
C PHE A 126 22.92 18.32 -23.26
N ARG A 127 21.92 17.46 -23.07
CA ARG A 127 20.93 17.11 -24.09
C ARG A 127 20.02 18.28 -24.48
N VAL A 128 19.72 19.22 -23.59
CA VAL A 128 18.92 20.41 -23.96
C VAL A 128 19.72 21.41 -24.82
N LYS A 129 21.05 21.41 -24.74
CA LYS A 129 21.89 22.34 -25.51
C LYS A 129 21.77 22.07 -27.02
N ASN A 130 21.90 23.13 -27.83
CA ASN A 130 22.09 22.96 -29.27
C ASN A 130 23.48 22.35 -29.58
N LEU A 131 23.61 21.68 -30.74
CA LEU A 131 24.82 21.02 -31.21
C LEU A 131 26.10 21.86 -31.04
N LYS A 132 26.07 23.17 -31.35
CA LYS A 132 27.25 24.05 -31.20
C LYS A 132 27.75 24.08 -29.75
N PHE A 133 26.84 24.20 -28.78
CA PHE A 133 27.19 24.26 -27.37
C PHE A 133 27.63 22.91 -26.82
N ARG A 134 27.05 21.81 -27.33
CA ARG A 134 27.50 20.45 -26.97
C ARG A 134 28.93 20.20 -27.45
N LYS A 135 29.27 20.57 -28.69
CA LYS A 135 30.65 20.49 -29.22
C LYS A 135 31.62 21.35 -28.42
N MET A 136 31.25 22.57 -28.04
CA MET A 136 32.10 23.41 -27.19
C MET A 136 32.30 22.81 -25.79
N TRP A 137 31.24 22.26 -25.20
CA TRP A 137 31.31 21.60 -23.91
C TRP A 137 32.27 20.40 -23.94
N LEU A 138 32.15 19.53 -24.95
CA LEU A 138 33.04 18.39 -25.16
C LEU A 138 34.52 18.80 -25.27
N ARG A 139 34.81 19.86 -26.03
CA ARG A 139 36.18 20.40 -26.14
C ARG A 139 36.73 20.87 -24.80
N ARG A 140 35.91 21.53 -23.98
CA ARG A 140 36.31 21.98 -22.64
C ARG A 140 36.50 20.82 -21.68
N PHE A 141 35.62 19.81 -21.75
CA PHE A 141 35.71 18.61 -20.93
C PHE A 141 37.06 17.90 -21.15
N LYS A 142 37.46 17.72 -22.41
CA LYS A 142 38.77 17.13 -22.75
C LYS A 142 39.98 17.93 -22.27
N GLN A 143 39.87 19.25 -22.18
CA GLN A 143 40.97 20.10 -21.68
C GLN A 143 41.13 20.02 -20.15
N GLN A 144 40.12 19.49 -19.45
CA GLN A 144 40.11 19.36 -17.99
C GLN A 144 40.51 17.96 -17.50
N GLN A 145 40.73 17.01 -18.43
CA GLN A 145 41.31 15.69 -18.16
C GLN A 145 42.80 15.70 -18.48
#